data_AF-A0A653CIX2-F1
#
_entry.id   AF-A0A653CIX2-F1
#
_cell.length_a   1.000
_cell.length_b   1.000
_cell.length_c   1.000
_cell.angle_alpha   90.00
_cell.angle_beta   90.00
_cell.angle_gamma   90.00
#
_symmetry.space_group_name_H-M   'P 1'
#
loop_
_entity.id
_entity.type
_entity.pdbx_description
1 polymer ?
#
loop_
_entity_poly.entity_id
_entity_poly.type
_entity_poly.pdbx_seq_one_letter_code
_entity_poly.pdbx_strand_id
1 'polypeptide(L)'
;MTKLTKIWRDYNITKATKMSLVQSLVFSIFLYDWETWTVKKADRARIDAFGMLTWRRMLRVPYNAHRTNVSILDELGNPKRLFSIVSMRMLTFFGHSQKR
;
A
#
# COMPACT_ATOMS: atom_id res chain seq x y z
N MET A 1 5.59 16.80 -2.72
CA MET A 1 4.94 15.67 -3.45
C MET A 1 4.96 15.80 -4.99
N THR A 2 5.51 16.86 -5.59
CA THR A 2 5.45 17.10 -7.05
C THR A 2 6.54 16.39 -7.87
N LYS A 3 7.61 15.88 -7.24
CA LYS A 3 8.76 15.28 -7.94
C LYS A 3 8.47 13.87 -8.52
N LEU A 4 7.62 13.08 -7.87
CA LEU A 4 7.35 11.68 -8.28
C LEU A 4 6.34 11.56 -9.43
N THR A 5 5.61 12.62 -9.78
CA THR A 5 4.58 12.60 -10.83
C THR A 5 5.15 12.23 -12.21
N LYS A 6 6.41 12.61 -12.48
CA LYS A 6 7.13 12.22 -13.70
C LYS A 6 7.31 10.69 -13.78
N ILE A 7 7.74 10.06 -12.69
CA ILE A 7 7.94 8.60 -12.61
C ILE A 7 6.62 7.84 -12.80
N TRP A 8 5.54 8.32 -12.19
CA TRP A 8 4.23 7.69 -12.36
C TRP A 8 3.68 7.84 -13.79
N ARG A 9 3.98 8.96 -14.46
CA ARG A 9 3.53 9.27 -15.83
C ARG A 9 4.33 8.52 -16.90
N ASP A 10 5.59 8.20 -16.64
CA ASP A 10 6.48 7.56 -17.61
C ASP A 10 6.02 6.12 -17.91
N TYR A 11 5.88 5.78 -19.19
CA TYR A 11 5.42 4.45 -19.62
C TYR A 11 6.58 3.45 -19.80
N ASN A 12 7.83 3.93 -19.92
CA ASN A 12 9.01 3.07 -20.07
C ASN A 12 9.32 2.32 -18.76
N ILE A 13 8.88 2.87 -17.63
CA ILE A 13 9.05 2.22 -16.33
C ILE A 13 7.98 1.15 -16.15
N THR A 14 8.41 -0.09 -15.98
CA THR A 14 7.52 -1.24 -15.80
C THR A 14 6.60 -1.07 -14.58
N LYS A 15 5.41 -1.68 -14.64
CA LYS A 15 4.46 -1.71 -13.51
C LYS A 15 5.12 -2.33 -12.27
N ALA A 16 5.95 -3.36 -12.42
CA ALA A 16 6.66 -4.00 -11.33
C ALA A 16 7.60 -3.03 -10.58
N THR A 17 8.40 -2.25 -11.30
CA THR A 17 9.30 -1.24 -10.69
C THR A 17 8.51 -0.17 -9.95
N LYS A 18 7.40 0.30 -10.54
CA LYS A 18 6.50 1.26 -9.89
C LYS A 18 5.87 0.69 -8.62
N MET A 19 5.49 -0.59 -8.62
CA MET A 19 4.96 -1.27 -7.42
C MET A 19 6.00 -1.32 -6.31
N SER A 20 7.24 -1.68 -6.65
CA SER A 20 8.35 -1.70 -5.70
C SER A 20 8.60 -0.31 -5.10
N LEU A 21 8.53 0.77 -5.91
CA LEU A 21 8.65 2.15 -5.42
C LEU A 21 7.51 2.52 -4.45
N VAL A 22 6.26 2.15 -4.75
CA VAL A 22 5.14 2.37 -3.82
C VAL A 22 5.40 1.68 -2.48
N GLN A 23 5.82 0.41 -2.53
CA GLN A 23 6.10 -0.37 -1.33
C GLN A 23 7.24 0.24 -0.50
N SER A 24 8.34 0.62 -1.14
CA SER A 24 9.53 1.15 -0.45
C SER A 24 9.34 2.57 0.07
N LEU A 25 8.54 3.41 -0.59
CA LEU A 25 8.35 4.80 -0.19
C LEU A 25 7.08 5.00 0.61
N VAL A 26 5.93 4.64 0.03
CA VAL A 26 4.62 4.93 0.62
C VAL A 26 4.33 3.98 1.77
N PHE A 27 4.52 2.68 1.56
CA PHE A 27 4.27 1.71 2.62
C PHE A 27 5.32 1.80 3.72
N SER A 28 6.58 2.10 3.42
CA SER A 28 7.60 2.30 4.46
C SER A 28 7.26 3.46 5.40
N ILE A 29 6.84 4.62 4.86
CA ILE A 29 6.42 5.77 5.69
C ILE A 29 5.19 5.40 6.53
N PHE A 30 4.17 4.80 5.91
CA PHE A 30 2.99 4.32 6.64
C PHE A 30 3.36 3.30 7.73
N LEU A 31 4.33 2.42 7.40
CA LEU A 31 4.88 1.41 8.30
C LEU A 31 5.87 1.97 9.34
N TYR A 32 6.13 3.26 9.35
CA TYR A 32 6.82 3.91 10.46
C TYR A 32 5.79 4.48 11.45
N ASP A 33 4.79 5.20 10.95
CA ASP A 33 3.77 5.82 11.80
C ASP A 33 2.85 4.81 12.52
N TRP A 34 2.60 3.62 11.94
CA TRP A 34 1.73 2.62 12.57
C TRP A 34 2.30 2.04 13.88
N GLU A 35 3.62 2.03 14.09
CA GLU A 35 4.23 1.44 15.30
C GLU A 35 3.75 2.17 16.56
N THR A 36 3.43 3.44 16.41
CA THR A 36 2.94 4.33 17.47
C THR A 36 1.41 4.35 17.58
N TRP A 37 0.67 3.69 16.68
CA TRP A 37 -0.80 3.76 16.60
C TRP A 37 -1.48 2.45 17.04
N THR A 38 -2.49 2.57 17.90
CA THR A 38 -3.35 1.43 18.23
C THR A 38 -4.35 1.17 17.09
N VAL A 39 -4.11 0.12 16.31
CA VAL A 39 -4.99 -0.25 15.18
C VAL A 39 -6.32 -0.80 15.70
N LYS A 40 -7.41 -0.04 15.56
CA LYS A 40 -8.77 -0.53 15.86
C LYS A 40 -9.35 -1.26 14.64
N LYS A 41 -10.46 -1.97 14.86
CA LYS A 41 -11.16 -2.70 13.77
C LYS A 41 -11.58 -1.77 12.63
N ALA A 42 -11.95 -0.52 12.93
CA ALA A 42 -12.30 0.50 11.94
C ALA A 42 -11.11 0.92 11.06
N ASP A 43 -9.90 0.91 11.61
CA ASP A 43 -8.69 1.28 10.88
C ASP A 43 -8.31 0.25 9.82
N ARG A 44 -8.73 -1.02 10.00
CA ARG A 44 -8.51 -2.07 8.98
C ARG A 44 -9.14 -1.70 7.64
N ALA A 45 -10.39 -1.22 7.66
CA ALA A 45 -11.09 -0.81 6.45
C ALA A 45 -10.44 0.44 5.82
N ARG A 46 -9.96 1.37 6.66
CA ARG A 46 -9.23 2.56 6.21
C ARG A 46 -7.89 2.22 5.57
N ILE A 47 -7.15 1.26 6.14
CA ILE A 47 -5.87 0.78 5.61
C ILE A 47 -6.07 0.08 4.26
N ASP A 48 -7.10 -0.76 4.14
CA ASP A 48 -7.41 -1.42 2.87
C ASP A 48 -7.83 -0.41 1.80
N ALA A 49 -8.69 0.55 2.16
CA ALA A 49 -9.08 1.66 1.28
C ALA A 49 -7.87 2.53 0.88
N PHE A 50 -6.95 2.81 1.79
CA PHE A 50 -5.72 3.54 1.52
C PHE A 50 -4.79 2.77 0.57
N GLY A 51 -4.62 1.46 0.78
CA GLY A 51 -3.89 0.60 -0.14
C GLY A 51 -4.48 0.65 -1.55
N MET A 52 -5.79 0.48 -1.67
CA MET A 52 -6.49 0.57 -2.96
C MET A 52 -6.41 1.95 -3.61
N LEU A 53 -6.49 3.03 -2.84
CA LEU A 53 -6.31 4.39 -3.33
C LEU A 53 -4.90 4.59 -3.90
N THR A 54 -3.90 4.02 -3.25
CA THR A 54 -2.49 4.11 -3.67
C THR A 54 -2.28 3.38 -5.00
N TRP A 55 -2.82 2.17 -5.15
CA TRP A 55 -2.78 1.42 -6.40
C TRP A 55 -3.52 2.14 -7.54
N ARG A 56 -4.70 2.71 -7.27
CA ARG A 56 -5.46 3.51 -8.25
C ARG A 56 -4.67 4.74 -8.71
N ARG A 57 -4.01 5.45 -7.79
CA ARG A 57 -3.17 6.61 -8.12
C ARG A 57 -1.96 6.22 -8.95
N MET A 58 -1.30 5.11 -8.62
CA MET A 58 -0.18 4.57 -9.40
C MET A 58 -0.60 4.21 -10.83
N LEU A 59 -1.74 3.52 -10.98
CA LEU A 59 -2.29 3.13 -12.28
C LEU A 59 -3.00 4.28 -13.01
N ARG A 60 -3.14 5.45 -12.36
CA ARG A 60 -3.84 6.63 -12.87
C ARG A 60 -5.27 6.33 -13.32
N VAL A 61 -5.94 5.39 -12.64
CA VAL A 61 -7.33 5.03 -12.93
C VAL A 61 -8.22 6.20 -12.52
N PRO A 62 -8.97 6.81 -13.44
CA PRO A 62 -9.90 7.87 -13.08
C PRO A 62 -11.04 7.28 -12.25
N TYR A 63 -11.59 8.09 -11.34
CA TYR A 63 -12.70 7.67 -10.48
C TYR A 63 -13.91 7.19 -11.31
N ASN A 64 -14.15 7.83 -12.46
CA ASN A 64 -15.26 7.55 -13.37
C ASN A 64 -15.15 6.18 -14.08
N ALA A 65 -14.01 5.49 -14.01
CA ALA A 65 -13.85 4.20 -14.67
C ALA A 65 -14.64 3.06 -14.01
N HIS A 66 -15.27 3.29 -12.84
CA HIS A 66 -16.07 2.31 -12.07
C HIS A 66 -15.40 0.92 -11.97
N ARG A 67 -14.07 0.89 -11.86
CA ARG A 67 -13.29 -0.36 -11.78
C ARG A 67 -13.41 -1.00 -10.41
N THR A 68 -13.68 -2.31 -10.40
CA THR A 68 -13.71 -3.12 -9.18
C THR A 68 -12.32 -3.25 -8.56
N ASN A 69 -12.24 -3.34 -7.23
CA ASN A 69 -10.97 -3.52 -6.53
C ASN A 69 -10.26 -4.81 -6.96
N VAL A 70 -11.04 -5.86 -7.25
CA VAL A 70 -10.52 -7.17 -7.69
C VAL A 70 -9.80 -7.06 -9.03
N SER A 71 -10.40 -6.38 -10.02
CA SER A 71 -9.79 -6.20 -11.34
C SER A 71 -8.46 -5.42 -11.27
N ILE A 72 -8.38 -4.44 -10.37
CA ILE A 72 -7.14 -3.66 -10.15
C ILE A 72 -6.03 -4.52 -9.55
N LEU A 73 -6.37 -5.39 -8.60
CA LEU A 73 -5.40 -6.29 -7.97
C LEU A 73 -4.94 -7.39 -8.93
N ASP A 74 -5.84 -7.91 -9.77
CA ASP A 74 -5.53 -8.89 -10.80
C ASP A 74 -4.53 -8.33 -11.83
N GLU A 75 -4.75 -7.09 -12.30
CA GLU A 75 -3.83 -6.40 -13.22
C GLU A 75 -2.41 -6.21 -12.64
N LEU A 76 -2.29 -6.16 -11.31
CA LEU A 76 -1.03 -6.01 -10.58
C LEU A 76 -0.39 -7.35 -10.19
N GLY A 77 -1.00 -8.48 -10.54
CA GLY A 77 -0.50 -9.82 -10.16
C GLY A 77 -0.71 -10.13 -8.68
N ASN A 78 -1.80 -9.63 -8.09
CA ASN A 78 -2.21 -9.85 -6.69
C ASN A 78 -1.14 -9.46 -5.66
N PRO A 79 -0.77 -8.16 -5.55
CA PRO A 79 0.22 -7.72 -4.58
C PRO A 79 -0.25 -7.99 -3.14
N LYS A 80 0.67 -8.36 -2.25
CA LYS A 80 0.38 -8.55 -0.82
C LYS A 80 -0.37 -7.32 -0.29
N ARG A 81 -1.53 -7.54 0.33
CA ARG A 81 -2.34 -6.46 0.92
C ARG A 81 -1.56 -5.74 2.00
N LEU A 82 -1.65 -4.41 2.02
CA LEU A 82 -0.97 -3.55 2.99
C LEU A 82 -1.28 -3.97 4.43
N PHE A 83 -2.56 -4.24 4.71
CA PHE A 83 -2.98 -4.70 6.04
C PHE A 83 -2.29 -6.00 6.49
N SER A 84 -2.01 -6.91 5.56
CA SER A 84 -1.31 -8.17 5.88
C SER A 84 0.14 -7.91 6.29
N ILE A 85 0.80 -6.93 5.67
CA ILE A 85 2.18 -6.54 6.00
C ILE A 85 2.22 -5.85 7.37
N VAL A 86 1.29 -4.92 7.62
CA VAL A 86 1.12 -4.26 8.91
C VAL A 86 0.86 -5.28 10.02
N SER A 87 -0.08 -6.21 9.80
CA SER A 87 -0.43 -7.25 10.78
C SER A 87 0.75 -8.16 11.09
N MET A 88 1.51 -8.57 10.07
CA MET A 88 2.70 -9.40 10.25
C MET A 88 3.76 -8.68 11.08
N ARG A 89 4.05 -7.40 10.78
CA ARG A 89 4.98 -6.60 11.57
C ARG A 89 4.50 -6.42 13.01
N MET A 90 3.21 -6.19 13.22
CA MET A 90 2.61 -6.06 14.54
C MET A 90 2.83 -7.32 15.38
N LEU A 91 2.57 -8.50 14.82
CA LEU A 91 2.82 -9.77 15.49
C LEU A 91 4.30 -9.98 15.81
N THR A 92 5.20 -9.65 14.89
CA THR A 92 6.65 -9.75 15.13
C THR A 92 7.13 -8.78 16.21
N PHE A 93 6.61 -7.55 16.22
CA PHE A 93 6.93 -6.55 17.24
C PHE A 93 6.48 -7.01 18.62
N PHE A 94 5.23 -7.45 18.76
CA PHE A 94 4.74 -8.03 20.02
C PHE A 94 5.57 -9.24 20.45
N GLY A 95 5.93 -10.13 19.51
CA GLY A 95 6.80 -11.28 19.79
C GLY A 95 8.21 -10.87 20.25
N HIS A 96 8.74 -9.74 19.79
CA HIS A 96 10.01 -9.19 20.26
C HIS A 96 9.88 -8.57 21.66
N SER A 97 8.82 -7.78 21.91
CA SER A 97 8.55 -7.18 23.22
C SER A 97 8.28 -8.21 24.32
N GLN A 98 7.68 -9.36 23.98
CA GLN A 98 7.38 -10.44 24.94
C GLN A 98 8.58 -11.38 25.20
N LYS A 99 9.63 -11.32 24.38
CA LYS A 99 10.88 -12.06 24.59
C LYS A 99 11.89 -11.33 25.48
N ARG A 100 11.53 -10.14 25.97
CA ARG A 100 12.35 -9.30 26.84
C ARG A 100 11.84 -9.35 28.28
#